data_AF-A0A3A9Z315-F1
#
_entry.id   AF-A0A3A9Z315-F1
#
_cell.length_a   1.000
_cell.length_b   1.000
_cell.length_c   1.000
_cell.angle_alpha   90.00
_cell.angle_beta   90.00
_cell.angle_gamma   90.00
#
_symmetry.space_group_name_H-M   'P 1'
#
loop_
_entity.id
_entity.type
_entity.pdbx_description
1 polymer ?
#
loop_
_entity_poly.entity_id
_entity_poly.type
_entity_poly.pdbx_seq_one_letter_code
_entity_poly.pdbx_strand_id
1 'polypeptide(L)'
;MTPQKRSAKIAISLPPDQLEYLKAAEEAGRGSVSGHIQQLIQQEREAADIEETLRRLFGQERPGAEHTAWARRALRIEEEDDAGAGAAA
;
A
#
# COMPACT_ATOMS: atom_id res chain seq x y z
N MET A 1 8.84 25.74 -18.65
CA MET A 1 8.78 25.89 -17.18
C MET A 1 8.67 24.49 -16.58
N THR A 2 9.75 23.97 -16.00
CA THR A 2 9.74 22.66 -15.32
C THR A 2 9.15 22.81 -13.92
N PRO A 3 8.12 22.05 -13.53
CA PRO A 3 7.57 22.14 -12.17
C PRO A 3 8.60 21.58 -11.17
N GLN A 4 9.08 22.44 -10.28
CA GLN A 4 10.00 22.07 -9.21
C GLN A 4 9.20 21.31 -8.13
N LYS A 5 9.43 19.99 -8.01
CA LYS A 5 8.88 19.15 -6.93
C LYS A 5 9.35 19.73 -5.58
N ARG A 6 8.47 20.46 -4.87
CA ARG A 6 8.77 20.94 -3.51
C ARG A 6 8.54 19.80 -2.53
N SER A 7 9.61 19.20 -2.00
CA SER A 7 9.53 18.27 -0.88
C SER A 7 9.33 19.07 0.42
N ALA A 8 8.19 18.86 1.09
CA ALA A 8 7.98 19.39 2.43
C ALA A 8 8.77 18.52 3.43
N LYS A 9 9.64 19.13 4.22
CA LYS A 9 10.36 18.44 5.31
C LYS A 9 9.43 18.40 6.54
N ILE A 10 9.01 17.21 6.92
CA ILE A 10 8.29 16.96 8.17
C ILE A 10 9.31 16.40 9.16
N ALA A 11 9.49 17.08 10.29
CA ALA A 11 10.34 16.57 11.36
C ALA A 11 9.52 15.61 12.22
N ILE A 12 9.84 14.32 12.12
CA ILE A 12 9.27 13.27 12.98
C ILE A 12 10.35 12.91 13.98
N SER A 13 10.06 13.06 15.28
CA SER A 13 10.98 12.60 16.32
C SER A 13 10.79 11.11 16.54
N LEU A 14 11.88 10.35 16.38
CA LEU A 14 11.91 8.91 16.64
C LEU A 14 12.63 8.65 17.96
N PRO A 15 12.25 7.59 18.71
CA PRO A 15 13.01 7.15 19.89
C PRO A 15 14.46 6.80 19.54
N PRO A 16 15.42 7.00 20.45
CA PRO A 16 16.84 6.79 20.21
C PRO A 16 17.18 5.35 19.79
N ASP A 17 16.51 4.34 20.36
CA ASP A 17 16.70 2.93 19.98
C ASP A 17 16.31 2.66 18.52
N GLN A 18 15.29 3.38 18.03
CA GLN A 18 14.89 3.29 16.63
C GLN A 18 15.91 3.98 15.73
N LEU A 19 16.51 5.10 16.14
CA LEU A 19 17.56 5.76 15.36
C LEU A 19 18.80 4.87 15.16
N GLU A 20 19.21 4.12 16.18
CA GLU A 20 20.32 3.16 16.06
C GLU A 20 19.99 2.00 15.13
N TYR A 21 18.78 1.43 15.25
CA TYR A 21 18.31 0.40 14.33
C TYR A 21 18.28 0.88 12.88
N LEU A 22 17.87 2.13 12.66
CA LEU A 22 17.77 2.72 11.32
C LEU A 22 19.15 3.00 10.72
N LYS A 23 20.12 3.46 11.54
CA LYS A 23 21.52 3.59 11.10
C LYS A 23 22.11 2.25 10.68
N ALA A 24 21.92 1.21 11.49
CA ALA A 24 22.39 -0.12 11.16
C ALA A 24 21.73 -0.69 9.90
N ALA A 25 20.45 -0.40 9.67
CA ALA A 25 19.72 -0.81 8.48
C ALA A 25 20.19 -0.07 7.20
N GLU A 26 20.51 1.23 7.30
CA GLU A 26 21.05 2.03 6.21
C GLU A 26 22.48 1.58 5.84
N GLU A 27 23.32 1.27 6.84
CA GLU A 27 24.66 0.68 6.62
C GLU A 27 24.59 -0.73 6.01
N ALA A 28 23.53 -1.48 6.29
CA ALA A 28 23.26 -2.79 5.68
C ALA A 28 22.68 -2.70 4.25
N GLY A 29 22.56 -1.50 3.69
CA GLY A 29 22.07 -1.29 2.32
C GLY A 29 20.55 -1.43 2.16
N ARG A 30 19.78 -1.43 3.27
CA ARG A 30 18.32 -1.30 3.16
C ARG A 30 18.00 0.15 2.78
N GLY A 31 17.11 0.32 1.81
CA GLY A 31 16.75 1.64 1.26
C GLY A 31 16.30 2.64 2.32
N SER A 32 16.45 3.93 2.03
CA SER A 32 16.15 5.02 2.98
C SER A 32 14.74 4.90 3.56
N VAL A 33 14.64 5.00 4.88
CA VAL A 33 13.40 5.06 5.66
C VAL A 33 12.47 6.14 5.14
N SER A 34 13.03 7.27 4.69
CA SER A 34 12.24 8.36 4.08
C SER A 34 11.55 7.92 2.79
N GLY A 35 12.22 7.11 1.97
CA GLY A 35 11.63 6.51 0.77
C GLY A 35 10.54 5.50 1.11
N HIS A 36 10.76 4.69 2.15
CA HIS A 36 9.75 3.73 2.62
C HIS A 36 8.50 4.44 3.18
N ILE A 37 8.66 5.49 3.99
CA ILE A 37 7.55 6.31 4.49
C ILE A 37 6.80 6.98 3.33
N GLN A 38 7.51 7.50 2.33
CA GLN A 38 6.88 8.07 1.14
C GLN A 38 6.05 7.03 0.38
N GLN A 39 6.55 5.80 0.25
CA GLN A 39 5.82 4.71 -0.37
C GLN A 39 4.55 4.37 0.41
N LEU A 40 4.62 4.29 1.75
CA LEU A 40 3.45 4.03 2.60
C LEU A 40 2.39 5.12 2.46
N ILE A 41 2.80 6.40 2.51
CA ILE A 41 1.88 7.53 2.31
C ILE A 41 1.24 7.48 0.93
N GLN A 42 1.99 7.09 -0.09
CA GLN A 42 1.48 6.96 -1.46
C GLN A 42 0.47 5.80 -1.56
N GLN A 43 0.74 4.67 -0.92
CA GLN A 43 -0.19 3.54 -0.84
C GLN A 43 -1.49 3.91 -0.10
N GLU A 44 -1.42 4.67 0.99
CA GLU A 44 -2.63 5.14 1.70
C GLU A 44 -3.48 6.06 0.83
N ARG A 45 -2.84 6.96 0.07
CA ARG A 45 -3.55 7.84 -0.88
C ARG A 45 -4.25 7.05 -1.98
N GLU A 46 -3.54 6.08 -2.57
CA GLU A 46 -4.12 5.20 -3.59
C GLU A 46 -5.29 4.38 -3.04
N ALA A 47 -5.15 3.86 -1.82
CA ALA A 47 -6.23 3.13 -1.15
C ALA A 47 -7.46 4.02 -0.93
N ALA A 48 -7.27 5.27 -0.49
CA ALA A 48 -8.35 6.22 -0.31
C ALA A 48 -9.05 6.57 -1.63
N ASP A 49 -8.27 6.79 -2.71
CA ASP A 49 -8.80 7.08 -4.04
C ASP A 49 -9.62 5.90 -4.61
N ILE A 50 -9.14 4.67 -4.39
CA ILE A 50 -9.86 3.44 -4.74
C ILE A 50 -11.15 3.33 -3.93
N GLU A 51 -11.10 3.59 -2.63
CA GLU A 51 -12.27 3.53 -1.76
C GLU A 51 -13.34 4.55 -2.17
N GLU A 52 -12.94 5.77 -2.49
CA GLU A 52 -13.84 6.80 -2.98
C GLU A 52 -14.47 6.42 -4.33
N THR A 53 -13.68 5.82 -5.22
CA THR A 53 -14.17 5.31 -6.50
C THR A 53 -15.21 4.20 -6.30
N LEU A 54 -14.93 3.24 -5.43
CA LEU A 54 -15.87 2.17 -5.10
C LEU A 54 -17.14 2.73 -4.46
N ARG A 55 -17.01 3.70 -3.55
CA ARG A 55 -18.15 4.37 -2.92
C ARG A 55 -19.01 5.13 -3.93
N ARG A 56 -18.40 5.71 -4.97
CA ARG A 56 -19.15 6.37 -6.05
C ARG A 56 -19.92 5.37 -6.92
N LEU A 57 -19.37 4.18 -7.16
CA LEU A 57 -19.96 3.16 -8.02
C LEU A 57 -21.04 2.33 -7.31
N PHE A 58 -20.80 1.99 -6.05
CA PHE A 58 -21.64 1.08 -5.26
C PHE A 58 -22.34 1.75 -4.07
N GLY A 59 -22.14 3.05 -3.88
CA GLY A 59 -22.70 3.78 -2.74
C GLY A 59 -22.06 3.33 -1.43
N GLN A 60 -22.89 3.00 -0.44
CA GLN A 60 -22.43 2.43 0.84
C GLN A 60 -22.34 0.90 0.80
N GLU A 61 -22.80 0.28 -0.28
CA GLU A 61 -22.77 -1.18 -0.43
C GLU A 61 -21.39 -1.62 -0.93
N ARG A 62 -20.92 -2.75 -0.42
CA ARG A 62 -19.69 -3.37 -0.93
C ARG A 62 -19.98 -4.05 -2.27
N PRO A 63 -19.00 -4.11 -3.18
CA PRO A 63 -19.14 -4.87 -4.42
C PRO A 63 -19.51 -6.33 -4.10
N GLY A 64 -20.64 -6.79 -4.66
CA GLY A 64 -21.05 -8.19 -4.57
C GLY A 64 -20.14 -9.16 -5.34
N ALA A 65 -20.34 -10.46 -5.14
CA ALA A 65 -19.53 -11.54 -5.73
C ALA A 65 -19.46 -11.48 -7.27
N GLU A 66 -20.52 -11.01 -7.93
CA GLU A 66 -20.60 -10.86 -9.38
C GLU A 66 -19.60 -9.82 -9.90
N HIS A 67 -19.44 -8.71 -9.16
CA HIS A 67 -18.47 -7.65 -9.48
C HIS A 67 -17.03 -8.13 -9.26
N THR A 68 -16.80 -8.92 -8.22
CA THR A 68 -15.48 -9.54 -7.97
C THR A 68 -15.14 -10.54 -9.06
N ALA A 69 -16.08 -11.40 -9.48
CA ALA A 69 -15.88 -12.35 -10.56
C ALA A 69 -15.59 -11.65 -11.90
N TRP A 70 -16.32 -10.57 -12.19
CA TRP A 70 -16.04 -9.72 -13.35
C TRP A 70 -14.63 -9.09 -13.26
N ALA A 71 -14.25 -8.53 -12.12
CA ALA A 71 -12.95 -7.89 -11.94
C ALA A 71 -11.80 -8.91 -12.11
N ARG A 72 -11.92 -10.11 -11.54
CA ARG A 72 -10.97 -11.20 -11.72
C ARG A 72 -10.79 -11.58 -13.19
N ARG A 73 -11.90 -11.71 -13.93
CA ARG A 73 -11.88 -11.99 -15.37
C ARG A 73 -11.26 -10.85 -16.18
N ALA A 74 -11.58 -9.59 -15.85
CA ALA A 74 -11.03 -8.42 -16.53
C ALA A 74 -9.52 -8.26 -16.31
N LEU A 75 -9.06 -8.57 -15.09
CA LEU A 75 -7.65 -8.48 -14.69
C LEU A 75 -6.85 -9.74 -15.07
N ARG A 76 -7.50 -10.78 -15.62
CA ARG A 76 -6.89 -12.09 -15.91
C ARG A 76 -6.13 -12.67 -14.71
N ILE A 77 -6.69 -12.49 -13.52
CA ILE A 77 -6.20 -13.15 -12.31
C ILE A 77 -6.85 -14.53 -12.33
N GLU A 78 -6.15 -15.52 -12.89
CA GLU A 78 -6.53 -16.92 -12.74
C GLU A 78 -6.31 -17.31 -11.27
N GLU A 79 -7.25 -18.06 -10.69
CA GLU A 79 -7.27 -18.41 -9.26
C GLU A 79 -6.08 -19.31 -8.90
N GLU A 80 -4.93 -18.72 -8.58
CA GLU A 80 -3.93 -19.33 -7.69
C GLU A 80 -4.32 -19.03 -6.23
N ASP A 81 -5.47 -19.56 -5.80
CA ASP A 81 -5.87 -19.63 -4.40
C ASP A 81 -6.54 -20.98 -4.13
N ASP A 82 -5.83 -22.06 -4.46
CA ASP A 82 -6.02 -23.40 -3.87
C ASP A 82 -4.67 -23.87 -3.30
N ALA A 83 -4.14 -23.14 -2.30
CA ALA A 83 -2.97 -23.56 -1.53
C ALA A 83 -2.97 -22.91 -0.14
N GLY A 84 -4.07 -23.00 0.61
CA GLY A 84 -4.14 -22.39 1.94
C GLY A 84 -5.22 -22.89 2.90
N ALA A 85 -6.06 -23.86 2.52
CA ALA A 85 -7.12 -24.38 3.38
C ALA A 85 -7.19 -25.91 3.35
N GLY A 86 -6.09 -26.55 3.72
CA GLY A 86 -5.97 -28.01 3.78
C GLY A 86 -4.93 -28.50 4.79
N ALA A 87 -4.74 -27.78 5.89
CA ALA A 87 -3.85 -28.18 6.98
C ALA A 87 -4.50 -27.93 8.35
N ALA A 88 -5.59 -28.66 8.62
CA ALA A 88 -6.04 -29.00 9.98
C ALA A 88 -7.28 -29.91 9.91
N ALA A 89 -7.07 -31.23 9.86
CA ALA A 89 -7.91 -32.27 10.45
C ALA A 89 -7.20 -33.62 10.35
#